data_AF-A0A8J6FWJ5-F1
#
_entry.id   AF-A0A8J6FWJ5-F1
#
_cell.length_a   1.000
_cell.length_b   1.000
_cell.length_c   1.000
_cell.angle_alpha   90.00
_cell.angle_beta   90.00
_cell.angle_gamma   90.00
#
_symmetry.space_group_name_H-M   'P 1'
#
loop_
_entity.id
_entity.type
_entity.pdbx_description
1 polymer ?
#
loop_
_entity_poly.entity_id
_entity_poly.type
_entity_poly.pdbx_seq_one_letter_code
_entity_poly.pdbx_strand_id
1 'polypeptide(L)'
;EFDLDVVAVVNDTVGTMMTCGYEDPHCEVGLIVGTGSNACYMEEMRNVELVDGEEGRMCVNMEWGAFGDNGCLDDFRTEFDVAVDELSLNPGKQRFEKMISGMYLGEIVRNILIDFTKRGLLFRGRISERLKTRGIFETKFLSQIESDCLALLQVRAILRHLGLESTCDDSIIVKEVCTVVARRAAQLCGAGMAAVVDKIRENRGLDSLKVTVGVDGTLYKLHPHFAKVMHETVRDLAPKCDVSFLESEDGSGKGAALITAVACRIREAGQR
;
A
#
# COMPACT_ATOMS: atom_id res chain seq x y z
N GLU A 1 -24.32 -31.22 -2.71
CA GLU A 1 -23.20 -30.48 -3.33
C GLU A 1 -23.77 -29.28 -4.04
N PHE A 2 -23.19 -28.09 -3.85
CA PHE A 2 -23.49 -26.95 -4.70
C PHE A 2 -22.63 -27.10 -5.96
N ASP A 3 -23.27 -27.25 -7.11
CA ASP A 3 -22.59 -27.23 -8.39
C ASP A 3 -22.22 -25.78 -8.69
N LEU A 4 -20.93 -25.45 -8.55
CA LEU A 4 -20.39 -24.11 -8.72
C LEU A 4 -19.49 -24.08 -9.95
N ASP A 5 -19.77 -23.17 -10.87
CA ASP A 5 -18.94 -22.88 -12.03
C ASP A 5 -17.91 -21.80 -11.67
N VAL A 6 -16.64 -22.17 -11.56
CA VAL A 6 -15.56 -21.23 -11.26
C VAL A 6 -15.09 -20.58 -12.57
N VAL A 7 -15.62 -19.38 -12.84
CA VAL A 7 -15.43 -18.70 -14.13
C VAL A 7 -14.19 -17.79 -14.17
N ALA A 8 -13.78 -17.23 -13.03
CA ALA A 8 -12.66 -16.29 -12.97
C ALA A 8 -11.91 -16.38 -11.63
N VAL A 9 -10.60 -16.14 -11.70
CA VAL A 9 -9.74 -15.89 -10.54
C VAL A 9 -9.19 -14.48 -10.70
N VAL A 10 -9.36 -13.64 -9.69
CA VAL A 10 -9.14 -12.19 -9.79
C VAL A 10 -8.25 -11.73 -8.64
N ASN A 11 -7.23 -10.93 -8.94
CA ASN A 11 -6.44 -10.25 -7.92
C ASN A 11 -7.24 -9.07 -7.32
N ASP A 12 -7.08 -8.82 -6.02
CA ASP A 12 -7.81 -7.79 -5.30
C ASP A 12 -7.62 -6.38 -5.88
N THR A 13 -6.44 -6.02 -6.40
CA THR A 13 -6.24 -4.73 -7.08
C THR A 13 -7.13 -4.59 -8.31
N VAL A 14 -7.25 -5.67 -9.10
CA VAL A 14 -8.06 -5.70 -10.33
C VAL A 14 -9.55 -5.61 -9.96
N GLY A 15 -9.97 -6.34 -8.93
CA GLY A 15 -11.33 -6.22 -8.40
C GLY A 15 -11.62 -4.79 -7.92
N THR A 16 -10.72 -4.16 -7.18
CA THR A 16 -10.87 -2.77 -6.72
C THR A 16 -10.94 -1.78 -7.89
N MET A 17 -10.07 -1.91 -8.89
CA MET A 17 -10.11 -1.09 -10.10
C MET A 17 -11.46 -1.21 -10.81
N MET A 18 -11.99 -2.43 -10.94
CA MET A 18 -13.27 -2.68 -11.60
C MET A 18 -14.47 -2.22 -10.76
N THR A 19 -14.39 -2.31 -9.42
CA THR A 19 -15.40 -1.74 -8.52
C THR A 19 -15.52 -0.23 -8.75
N CYS A 20 -14.39 0.48 -8.71
CA CYS A 20 -14.35 1.94 -8.89
C CYS A 20 -14.64 2.35 -10.35
N GLY A 21 -14.20 1.56 -11.33
CA GLY A 21 -14.47 1.79 -12.75
C GLY A 21 -15.92 1.62 -13.17
N TYR A 22 -16.73 0.96 -12.35
CA TYR A 22 -18.18 0.94 -12.53
C TYR A 22 -18.81 2.33 -12.30
N GLU A 23 -18.21 3.15 -11.42
CA GLU A 23 -18.72 4.47 -11.02
C GLU A 23 -18.02 5.61 -11.77
N ASP A 24 -16.72 5.49 -12.00
CA ASP A 24 -15.92 6.45 -12.75
C ASP A 24 -15.26 5.81 -13.99
N PRO A 25 -15.67 6.18 -15.22
CA PRO A 25 -15.09 5.64 -16.44
C PRO A 25 -13.61 6.02 -16.66
N HIS A 26 -13.05 6.96 -15.90
CA HIS A 26 -11.63 7.29 -15.94
C HIS A 26 -10.77 6.36 -15.06
N CYS A 27 -11.39 5.42 -14.32
CA CYS A 27 -10.67 4.52 -13.44
C CYS A 27 -9.96 3.42 -14.25
N GLU A 28 -8.64 3.55 -14.36
CA GLU A 28 -7.79 2.63 -15.14
C GLU A 28 -6.62 2.08 -14.32
N VAL A 29 -6.62 2.34 -13.01
CA VAL A 29 -5.61 1.89 -12.06
C VAL A 29 -6.30 1.39 -10.80
N GLY A 30 -5.85 0.25 -10.27
CA GLY A 30 -6.23 -0.27 -8.97
C GLY A 30 -5.05 -0.24 -8.02
N LEU A 31 -5.28 0.17 -6.77
CA LEU A 31 -4.26 0.27 -5.73
C LEU A 31 -4.76 -0.39 -4.44
N ILE A 32 -3.92 -1.23 -3.85
CA ILE A 32 -4.12 -1.77 -2.51
C ILE A 32 -3.01 -1.28 -1.59
N VAL A 33 -3.39 -0.73 -0.44
CA VAL A 33 -2.47 -0.38 0.65
C VAL A 33 -3.12 -0.74 1.99
N GLY A 34 -2.96 -2.01 2.39
CA GLY A 34 -3.53 -2.60 3.59
C GLY A 34 -2.49 -3.45 4.31
N THR A 35 -2.79 -4.73 4.51
CA THR A 35 -1.82 -5.70 5.03
C THR A 35 -0.63 -5.85 4.08
N GLY A 36 -0.91 -5.97 2.78
CA GLY A 36 0.08 -5.88 1.70
C GLY A 36 -0.05 -4.58 0.92
N SER A 37 0.74 -4.43 -0.13
CA SER A 37 0.57 -3.35 -1.11
C SER A 37 0.83 -3.86 -2.52
N ASN A 38 -0.12 -3.59 -3.41
CA ASN A 38 -0.02 -3.95 -4.81
C ASN A 38 -0.75 -2.93 -5.70
N ALA A 39 -0.47 -2.94 -7.00
CA ALA A 39 -1.19 -2.15 -7.98
C ALA A 39 -1.42 -2.93 -9.28
N CYS A 40 -2.46 -2.53 -10.01
CA CYS A 40 -2.71 -2.94 -11.39
C CYS A 40 -3.12 -1.74 -12.24
N TYR A 41 -3.00 -1.86 -13.56
CA TYR A 41 -3.46 -0.82 -14.48
C TYR A 41 -3.82 -1.38 -15.86
N MET A 42 -4.54 -0.60 -16.66
CA MET A 42 -4.83 -0.93 -18.05
C MET A 42 -3.63 -0.61 -18.95
N GLU A 43 -3.01 -1.65 -19.50
CA GLU A 43 -1.89 -1.57 -20.45
C GLU A 43 -2.38 -1.83 -21.89
N GLU A 44 -1.71 -1.23 -22.86
CA GLU A 44 -1.93 -1.47 -24.29
C GLU A 44 -1.44 -2.88 -24.67
N MET A 45 -2.26 -3.67 -25.37
CA MET A 45 -1.91 -5.06 -25.71
C MET A 45 -0.58 -5.19 -26.45
N ARG A 46 -0.25 -4.22 -27.32
CA ARG A 46 1.06 -4.13 -28.00
C ARG A 46 2.29 -4.10 -27.08
N ASN A 47 2.12 -3.75 -25.80
CA ASN A 47 3.17 -3.73 -24.79
C ASN A 47 3.21 -5.02 -23.94
N VAL A 48 2.21 -5.91 -24.07
CA VAL A 48 2.07 -7.14 -23.30
C VAL A 48 2.63 -8.32 -24.09
N GLU A 49 3.96 -8.40 -24.18
CA GLU A 49 4.68 -9.36 -25.04
C GLU A 49 4.40 -10.85 -24.72
N LEU A 50 3.89 -11.14 -23.52
CA LEU A 50 3.64 -12.51 -23.04
C LEU A 50 2.26 -13.07 -23.45
N VAL A 51 1.40 -12.24 -24.06
CA VAL A 51 0.06 -12.64 -24.53
C VAL A 51 -0.07 -12.30 -26.01
N ASP A 52 -0.50 -13.26 -26.82
CA ASP A 52 -0.68 -13.05 -28.26
C ASP A 52 -1.77 -12.00 -28.54
N GLY A 53 -1.48 -11.11 -29.49
CA GLY A 53 -2.40 -10.07 -29.97
C GLY A 53 -1.94 -8.66 -29.59
N GLU A 54 -2.17 -7.70 -30.50
CA GLU A 54 -1.75 -6.30 -30.30
C GLU A 54 -2.93 -5.34 -30.12
N GLU A 55 -4.16 -5.81 -30.38
CA GLU A 55 -5.36 -4.99 -30.37
C GLU A 55 -5.99 -4.89 -28.99
N GLY A 56 -6.37 -3.67 -28.59
CA GLY A 56 -7.05 -3.40 -27.34
C GLY A 56 -6.10 -3.26 -26.16
N ARG A 57 -6.63 -3.53 -24.96
CA ARG A 57 -5.94 -3.30 -23.68
C ARG A 57 -6.19 -4.45 -22.73
N MET A 58 -5.23 -4.70 -21.83
CA MET A 58 -5.31 -5.72 -20.79
C MET A 58 -4.94 -5.13 -19.44
N CYS A 59 -5.66 -5.52 -18.39
CA CYS A 59 -5.27 -5.18 -17.04
C CYS A 59 -4.04 -5.99 -16.62
N VAL A 60 -2.96 -5.30 -16.25
CA VAL A 60 -1.72 -5.92 -15.75
C VAL A 60 -1.69 -5.83 -14.23
N ASN A 61 -1.68 -6.98 -13.57
CA ASN A 61 -1.30 -7.08 -12.16
C ASN A 61 0.22 -6.95 -12.05
N MET A 62 0.70 -5.91 -11.36
CA MET A 62 2.14 -5.61 -11.32
C MET A 62 2.92 -6.51 -10.37
N GLU A 63 2.29 -7.00 -9.30
CA GLU A 63 2.98 -7.62 -8.17
C GLU A 63 4.15 -6.73 -7.67
N TRP A 64 3.89 -5.42 -7.56
CA TRP A 64 4.95 -4.42 -7.38
C TRP A 64 5.68 -4.53 -6.03
N GLY A 65 5.16 -5.35 -5.12
CA GLY A 65 5.72 -5.54 -3.78
C GLY A 65 7.14 -6.12 -3.85
N ALA A 66 7.43 -6.90 -4.89
CA ALA A 66 8.73 -7.49 -5.18
C ALA A 66 9.76 -6.50 -5.76
N PHE A 67 9.38 -5.24 -6.01
CA PHE A 67 10.34 -4.23 -6.43
C PHE A 67 11.46 -4.08 -5.38
N GLY A 68 12.72 -4.00 -5.84
CA GLY A 68 13.89 -4.01 -4.96
C GLY A 68 14.41 -5.39 -4.55
N ASP A 69 13.71 -6.50 -4.82
CA ASP A 69 14.18 -7.87 -4.52
C ASP A 69 15.50 -8.22 -5.22
N ASN A 70 15.78 -7.58 -6.36
CA ASN A 70 17.03 -7.68 -7.10
C ASN A 70 18.14 -6.72 -6.62
N GLY A 71 17.89 -5.96 -5.55
CA GLY A 71 18.83 -5.02 -4.96
C GLY A 71 18.77 -3.59 -5.49
N CYS A 72 17.89 -3.26 -6.45
CA CYS A 72 17.81 -1.91 -7.00
C CYS A 72 17.35 -0.83 -6.00
N LEU A 73 16.86 -1.23 -4.83
CA LEU A 73 16.46 -0.33 -3.73
C LEU A 73 17.42 -0.40 -2.53
N ASP A 74 18.52 -1.14 -2.59
CA ASP A 74 19.37 -1.37 -1.42
C ASP A 74 19.98 -0.06 -0.88
N ASP A 75 20.25 0.93 -1.74
CA ASP A 75 20.74 2.26 -1.35
C ASP A 75 19.72 3.08 -0.54
N PHE A 76 18.43 2.75 -0.64
CA PHE A 76 17.34 3.43 0.07
C PHE A 76 16.86 2.67 1.31
N ARG A 77 17.26 1.40 1.45
CA ARG A 77 16.89 0.56 2.59
C ARG A 77 17.76 0.89 3.79
N THR A 78 17.12 1.04 4.94
CA THR A 78 17.81 1.25 6.20
C THR A 78 18.15 -0.08 6.87
N GLU A 79 19.00 -0.03 7.90
CA GLU A 79 19.25 -1.19 8.76
C GLU A 79 17.96 -1.74 9.41
N PHE A 80 16.95 -0.89 9.63
CA PHE A 80 15.65 -1.30 10.16
C PHE A 80 14.83 -2.07 9.12
N ASP A 81 14.86 -1.66 7.85
CA ASP A 81 14.20 -2.38 6.76
C ASP A 81 14.86 -3.75 6.52
N VAL A 82 16.20 -3.81 6.62
CA VAL A 82 16.97 -5.07 6.56
C VAL A 82 16.59 -5.99 7.72
N ALA A 83 16.57 -5.48 8.95
CA ALA A 83 16.18 -6.25 10.13
C ALA A 83 14.74 -6.79 10.04
N VAL A 84 13.80 -6.01 9.51
CA VAL A 84 12.41 -6.48 9.28
C VAL A 84 12.36 -7.56 8.21
N ASP A 85 13.13 -7.41 7.13
CA ASP A 85 13.19 -8.38 6.03
C ASP A 85 13.77 -9.74 6.49
N GLU A 86 14.93 -9.74 7.13
CA GLU A 86 15.63 -10.96 7.63
C GLU A 86 14.76 -11.78 8.60
N LEU A 87 13.92 -11.08 9.36
CA LEU A 87 13.08 -11.65 10.38
C LEU A 87 11.67 -12.00 9.89
N SER A 88 11.32 -11.65 8.66
CA SER A 88 10.01 -11.90 8.06
C SER A 88 9.80 -13.39 7.69
N LEU A 89 8.58 -13.74 7.27
CA LEU A 89 8.27 -15.08 6.76
C LEU A 89 8.89 -15.35 5.38
N ASN A 90 9.24 -14.30 4.64
CA ASN A 90 9.75 -14.35 3.28
C ASN A 90 11.00 -13.46 3.11
N PRO A 91 12.14 -13.79 3.77
CA PRO A 91 13.35 -12.97 3.68
C PRO A 91 13.85 -12.79 2.24
N GLY A 92 14.26 -11.58 1.89
CA GLY A 92 14.76 -11.23 0.56
C GLY A 92 13.66 -11.08 -0.51
N LYS A 93 12.39 -11.18 -0.11
CA LYS A 93 11.22 -11.01 -1.00
C LYS A 93 10.33 -9.87 -0.53
N GLN A 94 9.54 -9.33 -1.45
CA GLN A 94 8.56 -8.28 -1.16
C GLN A 94 9.20 -7.03 -0.51
N ARG A 95 10.43 -6.67 -0.90
CA ARG A 95 11.19 -5.61 -0.24
C ARG A 95 10.53 -4.24 -0.32
N PHE A 96 9.89 -3.90 -1.43
CA PHE A 96 9.16 -2.64 -1.57
C PHE A 96 7.88 -2.64 -0.72
N GLU A 97 7.11 -3.73 -0.74
CA GLU A 97 5.93 -3.89 0.11
C GLU A 97 6.28 -3.75 1.60
N LYS A 98 7.40 -4.33 2.04
CA LYS A 98 7.91 -4.23 3.42
C LYS A 98 8.18 -2.81 3.89
N MET A 99 8.44 -1.89 2.98
CA MET A 99 8.66 -0.48 3.30
C MET A 99 7.37 0.36 3.31
N ILE A 100 6.23 -0.23 2.90
CA ILE A 100 4.97 0.48 2.65
C ILE A 100 3.80 -0.05 3.47
N SER A 101 3.60 -1.37 3.53
CA SER A 101 2.34 -1.94 3.96
C SER A 101 2.18 -2.04 5.48
N GLY A 102 0.92 -2.06 5.93
CA GLY A 102 0.57 -2.05 7.35
C GLY A 102 1.09 -3.25 8.14
N MET A 103 1.37 -4.38 7.47
CA MET A 103 1.98 -5.55 8.13
C MET A 103 3.40 -5.26 8.64
N TYR A 104 4.14 -4.35 7.99
CA TYR A 104 5.57 -4.16 8.23
C TYR A 104 5.92 -2.80 8.85
N LEU A 105 5.13 -1.75 8.61
CA LEU A 105 5.43 -0.41 9.18
C LEU A 105 5.58 -0.44 10.70
N GLY A 106 4.72 -1.21 11.38
CA GLY A 106 4.78 -1.37 12.82
C GLY A 106 6.06 -2.05 13.31
N GLU A 107 6.59 -2.99 12.54
CA GLU A 107 7.85 -3.66 12.86
C GLU A 107 9.06 -2.76 12.61
N ILE A 108 9.02 -1.89 11.59
CA ILE A 108 10.05 -0.88 11.37
C ILE A 108 10.09 0.08 12.56
N VAL A 109 8.93 0.62 12.96
CA VAL A 109 8.79 1.45 14.16
C VAL A 109 9.33 0.71 15.38
N ARG A 110 8.91 -0.53 15.62
CA ARG A 110 9.37 -1.33 16.77
C ARG A 110 10.88 -1.48 16.83
N ASN A 111 11.54 -1.74 15.70
CA ASN A 111 13.00 -1.88 15.65
C ASN A 111 13.73 -0.55 15.92
N ILE A 112 13.21 0.57 15.42
CA ILE A 112 13.72 1.92 15.74
C ILE A 112 13.58 2.19 17.24
N LEU A 113 12.42 1.91 17.82
CA LEU A 113 12.18 2.11 19.26
C LEU A 113 13.10 1.24 20.12
N ILE A 114 13.40 0.00 19.69
CA ILE A 114 14.40 -0.85 20.36
C ILE A 114 15.78 -0.21 20.32
N ASP A 115 16.22 0.30 19.16
CA ASP A 115 17.52 0.96 19.04
C ASP A 115 17.61 2.20 19.95
N PHE A 116 16.60 3.07 19.88
CA PHE A 116 16.55 4.27 20.72
C PHE A 116 16.53 3.94 22.21
N THR A 117 15.85 2.84 22.59
CA THR A 117 15.89 2.35 23.97
C THR A 117 17.28 1.83 24.34
N LYS A 118 17.97 1.06 23.49
CA LYS A 118 19.35 0.61 23.75
C LYS A 118 20.32 1.78 23.95
N ARG A 119 20.08 2.87 23.24
CA ARG A 119 20.87 4.11 23.31
C ARG A 119 20.49 5.02 24.49
N GLY A 120 19.51 4.61 25.31
CA GLY A 120 19.07 5.38 26.48
C GLY A 120 18.18 6.58 26.15
N LEU A 121 17.70 6.71 24.91
CA LEU A 121 16.86 7.82 24.43
C LEU A 121 15.38 7.62 24.77
N LEU A 122 14.95 6.37 24.92
CA LEU A 122 13.56 6.00 25.23
C LEU A 122 13.48 5.07 26.44
N PHE A 123 12.33 5.12 27.13
CA PHE A 123 11.92 4.18 28.17
C PHE A 123 12.99 3.96 29.26
N ARG A 124 13.74 5.02 29.59
CA ARG A 124 14.84 5.01 30.56
C ARG A 124 15.92 3.96 30.28
N GLY A 125 16.11 3.62 28.99
CA GLY A 125 17.08 2.61 28.57
C GLY A 125 16.65 1.15 28.80
N ARG A 126 15.39 0.90 29.18
CA ARG A 126 14.91 -0.43 29.56
C ARG A 126 14.03 -1.05 28.47
N ILE A 127 14.54 -2.06 27.80
CA ILE A 127 13.78 -2.83 26.81
C ILE A 127 12.82 -3.77 27.55
N SER A 128 11.52 -3.50 27.48
CA SER A 128 10.48 -4.37 28.03
C SER A 128 10.27 -5.63 27.17
N GLU A 129 9.74 -6.71 27.76
CA GLU A 129 9.35 -7.91 26.99
C GLU A 129 8.27 -7.60 25.95
N ARG A 130 7.39 -6.63 26.27
CA ARG A 130 6.39 -6.12 25.32
C ARG A 130 7.03 -5.50 24.09
N LEU A 131 8.07 -4.67 24.24
CA LEU A 131 8.75 -4.06 23.10
C LEU A 131 9.48 -5.10 22.20
N LYS A 132 9.86 -6.25 22.77
CA LYS A 132 10.42 -7.39 22.01
C LYS A 132 9.36 -8.20 21.26
N THR A 133 8.09 -8.07 21.63
CA THR A 133 6.98 -8.80 20.99
C THR A 133 6.73 -8.24 19.60
N ARG A 134 6.93 -9.09 18.58
CA ARG A 134 6.63 -8.73 17.19
C ARG A 134 5.14 -8.50 16.98
N GLY A 135 4.80 -7.58 16.07
CA GLY A 135 3.43 -7.25 15.73
C GLY A 135 2.69 -6.44 16.79
N ILE A 136 3.39 -5.95 17.84
CA ILE A 136 2.75 -5.15 18.89
C ILE A 136 2.21 -3.81 18.39
N PHE A 137 2.81 -3.26 17.32
CA PHE A 137 2.35 -2.05 16.64
C PHE A 137 1.55 -2.41 15.40
N GLU A 138 0.31 -2.84 15.59
CA GLU A 138 -0.64 -3.00 14.47
C GLU A 138 -0.92 -1.67 13.76
N THR A 139 -1.30 -1.70 12.48
CA THR A 139 -1.70 -0.52 11.67
C THR A 139 -2.64 0.43 12.41
N LYS A 140 -3.64 -0.12 13.13
CA LYS A 140 -4.60 0.68 13.89
C LYS A 140 -3.93 1.58 14.94
N PHE A 141 -2.85 1.12 15.57
CA PHE A 141 -2.15 1.89 16.59
C PHE A 141 -1.28 2.97 15.95
N LEU A 142 -0.68 2.71 14.78
CA LEU A 142 0.03 3.74 14.01
C LEU A 142 -0.93 4.87 13.64
N SER A 143 -2.08 4.53 13.05
CA SER A 143 -3.13 5.48 12.71
C SER A 143 -3.64 6.28 13.91
N GLN A 144 -3.81 5.62 15.06
CA GLN A 144 -4.22 6.30 16.29
C GLN A 144 -3.12 7.25 16.78
N ILE A 145 -1.88 6.80 16.95
CA ILE A 145 -0.77 7.61 17.47
C ILE A 145 -0.57 8.90 16.67
N GLU A 146 -0.80 8.86 15.35
CA GLU A 146 -0.62 10.01 14.47
C GLU A 146 -1.83 10.94 14.36
N SER A 147 -2.98 10.61 14.97
CA SER A 147 -4.17 11.45 14.86
C SER A 147 -3.96 12.89 15.37
N ASP A 148 -4.33 13.87 14.55
CA ASP A 148 -4.21 15.32 14.84
C ASP A 148 -5.02 15.76 16.06
N CYS A 149 -6.16 15.11 16.30
CA CYS A 149 -7.07 15.44 17.39
C CYS A 149 -6.64 14.83 18.74
N LEU A 150 -5.58 14.02 18.78
CA LEU A 150 -5.14 13.39 20.01
C LEU A 150 -4.21 14.29 20.83
N ALA A 151 -4.60 14.50 22.08
CA ALA A 151 -3.68 15.03 23.08
C ALA A 151 -2.56 14.01 23.36
N LEU A 152 -1.37 14.48 23.71
CA LEU A 152 -0.23 13.63 24.08
C LEU A 152 -0.56 12.61 25.19
N LEU A 153 -1.52 12.93 26.07
CA LEU A 153 -2.02 12.02 27.11
C LEU A 153 -2.68 10.76 26.53
N GLN A 154 -3.33 10.87 25.37
CA GLN A 154 -3.97 9.73 24.71
C GLN A 154 -2.95 8.85 23.99
N VAL A 155 -1.93 9.44 23.35
CA VAL A 155 -0.77 8.70 22.81
C VAL A 155 -0.11 7.89 23.93
N ARG A 156 0.11 8.53 25.09
CA ARG A 156 0.63 7.85 26.28
C ARG A 156 -0.27 6.71 26.76
N ALA A 157 -1.59 6.89 26.72
CA ALA A 157 -2.55 5.85 27.09
C ALA A 157 -2.48 4.64 26.15
N ILE A 158 -2.31 4.86 24.84
CA ILE A 158 -2.11 3.79 23.85
C ILE A 158 -0.82 3.02 24.17
N LEU A 159 0.30 3.73 24.37
CA LEU A 159 1.57 3.07 24.70
C LEU A 159 1.48 2.24 25.99
N ARG A 160 0.80 2.77 27.02
CA ARG A 160 0.55 2.03 28.26
C ARG A 160 -0.36 0.82 28.05
N HIS A 161 -1.36 0.93 27.17
CA HIS A 161 -2.23 -0.19 26.80
C HIS A 161 -1.44 -1.31 26.12
N LEU A 162 -0.43 -0.96 25.32
CA LEU A 162 0.55 -1.90 24.75
C LEU A 162 1.53 -2.45 25.80
N GLY A 163 1.44 -2.02 27.06
CA GLY A 163 2.34 -2.43 28.14
C GLY A 163 3.71 -1.77 28.07
N LEU A 164 3.80 -0.60 27.43
CA LEU A 164 5.00 0.23 27.38
C LEU A 164 4.87 1.34 28.42
N GLU A 165 5.73 1.30 29.44
CA GLU A 165 5.80 2.38 30.43
C GLU A 165 6.43 3.62 29.82
N SER A 166 5.59 4.55 29.37
CA SER A 166 6.00 5.78 28.70
C SER A 166 5.81 7.04 29.56
N THR A 167 6.72 7.98 29.36
CA THR A 167 6.60 9.39 29.76
C THR A 167 5.96 10.22 28.64
N CYS A 168 5.75 11.52 28.89
CA CYS A 168 5.29 12.43 27.83
C CYS A 168 6.36 12.59 26.73
N ASP A 169 7.64 12.69 27.11
CA ASP A 169 8.75 12.81 26.17
C ASP A 169 8.90 11.56 25.30
N ASP A 170 8.78 10.38 25.91
CA ASP A 170 8.75 9.12 25.15
C ASP A 170 7.61 9.12 24.12
N SER A 171 6.43 9.65 24.51
CA SER A 171 5.27 9.69 23.62
C SER A 171 5.47 10.62 22.43
N ILE A 172 6.19 11.74 22.61
CA ILE A 172 6.56 12.66 21.52
C ILE A 172 7.50 11.96 20.55
N ILE A 173 8.56 11.33 21.05
CA ILE A 173 9.54 10.64 20.22
C ILE A 173 8.89 9.48 19.46
N VAL A 174 8.05 8.67 20.11
CA VAL A 174 7.33 7.57 19.45
C VAL A 174 6.42 8.08 18.34
N LYS A 175 5.68 9.18 18.60
CA LYS A 175 4.83 9.80 17.57
C LYS A 175 5.66 10.25 16.37
N GLU A 176 6.80 10.90 16.61
CA GLU A 176 7.70 11.36 15.54
C GLU A 176 8.23 10.18 14.71
N VAL A 177 8.66 9.09 15.35
CA VAL A 177 9.12 7.88 14.66
C VAL A 177 8.01 7.30 13.77
N CYS A 178 6.77 7.21 14.26
CA CYS A 178 5.63 6.77 13.46
C CYS A 178 5.47 7.67 12.22
N THR A 179 5.45 8.99 12.42
CA THR A 179 5.26 9.97 11.34
C THR A 179 6.35 9.89 10.29
N VAL A 180 7.62 9.73 10.66
CA VAL A 180 8.70 9.57 9.69
C VAL A 180 8.52 8.29 8.87
N VAL A 181 8.20 7.17 9.51
CA VAL A 181 8.02 5.87 8.84
C VAL A 181 6.81 5.89 7.90
N ALA A 182 5.66 6.38 8.38
CA ALA A 182 4.43 6.45 7.59
C ALA A 182 4.54 7.45 6.42
N ARG A 183 5.21 8.59 6.64
CA ARG A 183 5.47 9.57 5.57
C ARG A 183 6.33 8.97 4.47
N ARG A 184 7.43 8.29 4.83
CA ARG A 184 8.28 7.59 3.85
C ARG A 184 7.48 6.54 3.08
N ALA A 185 6.67 5.74 3.76
CA ALA A 185 5.82 4.72 3.14
C ALA A 185 4.85 5.32 2.11
N ALA A 186 4.18 6.43 2.44
CA ALA A 186 3.30 7.15 1.54
C ALA A 186 4.05 7.74 0.34
N GLN A 187 5.26 8.28 0.54
CA GLN A 187 6.09 8.81 -0.53
C GLN A 187 6.59 7.72 -1.49
N LEU A 188 7.03 6.57 -0.96
CA LEU A 188 7.43 5.42 -1.77
C LEU A 188 6.26 4.90 -2.62
N CYS A 189 5.08 4.74 -2.01
CA CYS A 189 3.85 4.38 -2.71
C CYS A 189 3.50 5.40 -3.81
N GLY A 190 3.62 6.70 -3.49
CA GLY A 190 3.38 7.79 -4.43
C GLY A 190 4.35 7.79 -5.61
N ALA A 191 5.64 7.49 -5.37
CA ALA A 191 6.63 7.36 -6.45
C ALA A 191 6.31 6.18 -7.39
N GLY A 192 5.90 5.03 -6.83
CA GLY A 192 5.44 3.90 -7.62
C GLY A 192 4.21 4.24 -8.46
N MET A 193 3.23 4.92 -7.86
CA MET A 193 2.01 5.34 -8.56
C MET A 193 2.29 6.41 -9.64
N ALA A 194 3.18 7.36 -9.38
CA ALA A 194 3.61 8.37 -10.35
C ALA A 194 4.17 7.71 -11.61
N ALA A 195 5.01 6.67 -11.47
CA ALA A 195 5.54 5.92 -12.60
C ALA A 195 4.42 5.23 -13.42
N VAL A 196 3.41 4.66 -12.75
CA VAL A 196 2.28 4.00 -13.43
C VAL A 196 1.47 5.00 -14.26
N VAL A 197 1.03 6.10 -13.66
CA VAL A 197 0.19 7.09 -14.37
C VAL A 197 0.95 7.78 -15.49
N ASP A 198 2.24 8.08 -15.30
CA ASP A 198 3.05 8.69 -16.34
C ASP A 198 3.34 7.71 -17.49
N LYS A 199 3.51 6.42 -17.18
CA LYS A 199 3.59 5.36 -18.21
C LYS A 199 2.32 5.29 -19.05
N ILE A 200 1.13 5.33 -18.42
CA ILE A 200 -0.14 5.35 -19.16
C ILE A 200 -0.22 6.58 -20.08
N ARG A 201 0.18 7.76 -19.58
CA ARG A 201 0.22 9.00 -20.36
C ARG A 201 1.13 8.86 -21.58
N GLU A 202 2.35 8.35 -21.39
CA GLU A 202 3.36 8.21 -22.44
C GLU A 202 2.99 7.15 -23.46
N ASN A 203 2.49 6.00 -23.03
CA ASN A 203 1.98 4.93 -23.89
C ASN A 203 0.93 5.44 -24.89
N ARG A 204 0.13 6.43 -24.47
CA ARG A 204 -0.93 7.05 -25.28
C ARG A 204 -0.48 8.31 -26.03
N GLY A 205 0.78 8.71 -25.89
CA GLY A 205 1.32 9.91 -26.53
C GLY A 205 0.62 11.21 -26.09
N LEU A 206 0.16 11.27 -24.83
CA LEU A 206 -0.59 12.41 -24.31
C LEU A 206 0.33 13.43 -23.65
N ASP A 207 0.05 14.72 -23.89
CA ASP A 207 0.69 15.83 -23.17
C ASP A 207 0.22 15.90 -21.71
N SER A 208 -1.05 15.58 -21.47
CA SER A 208 -1.66 15.50 -20.14
C SER A 208 -2.61 14.31 -20.05
N LEU A 209 -2.65 13.63 -18.90
CA LEU A 209 -3.55 12.51 -18.64
C LEU A 209 -4.51 12.87 -17.50
N LYS A 210 -5.80 12.60 -17.68
CA LYS A 210 -6.77 12.53 -16.57
C LYS A 210 -7.08 11.06 -16.29
N VAL A 211 -6.87 10.63 -15.05
CA VAL A 211 -7.04 9.22 -14.67
C VAL A 211 -7.51 9.10 -13.23
N THR A 212 -8.33 8.09 -12.96
CA THR A 212 -8.76 7.74 -11.61
C THR A 212 -8.07 6.46 -11.15
N VAL A 213 -7.67 6.44 -9.88
CA VAL A 213 -7.11 5.28 -9.19
C VAL A 213 -8.16 4.81 -8.19
N GLY A 214 -8.67 3.58 -8.37
CA GLY A 214 -9.48 2.92 -7.36
C GLY A 214 -8.61 2.39 -6.23
N VAL A 215 -8.87 2.79 -4.99
CA VAL A 215 -8.02 2.44 -3.83
C VAL A 215 -8.80 1.67 -2.78
N ASP A 216 -8.18 0.64 -2.22
CA ASP A 216 -8.64 -0.02 -1.00
C ASP A 216 -7.45 -0.34 -0.07
N GLY A 217 -7.76 -0.69 1.17
CA GLY A 217 -6.79 -1.10 2.17
C GLY A 217 -6.88 -0.27 3.46
N THR A 218 -6.70 -0.97 4.59
CA THR A 218 -6.89 -0.41 5.92
C THR A 218 -5.89 0.68 6.26
N LEU A 219 -4.63 0.58 5.81
CA LEU A 219 -3.63 1.62 6.07
C LEU A 219 -3.99 2.91 5.33
N TYR A 220 -4.39 2.82 4.06
CA TYR A 220 -4.82 3.98 3.30
C TYR A 220 -6.04 4.67 3.92
N LYS A 221 -7.07 3.89 4.25
CA LYS A 221 -8.35 4.41 4.76
C LYS A 221 -8.26 4.98 6.18
N LEU A 222 -7.48 4.35 7.06
CA LEU A 222 -7.48 4.68 8.49
C LEU A 222 -6.35 5.61 8.91
N HIS A 223 -5.26 5.69 8.15
CA HIS A 223 -4.12 6.52 8.54
C HIS A 223 -4.37 8.00 8.23
N PRO A 224 -4.22 8.92 9.22
CA PRO A 224 -4.65 10.31 9.08
C PRO A 224 -3.91 11.10 7.98
N HIS A 225 -2.69 10.68 7.65
CA HIS A 225 -1.82 11.43 6.73
C HIS A 225 -1.40 10.66 5.48
N PHE A 226 -1.64 9.34 5.42
CA PHE A 226 -1.03 8.51 4.37
C PHE A 226 -1.54 8.88 2.98
N ALA A 227 -2.87 8.92 2.80
CA ALA A 227 -3.50 9.28 1.54
C ALA A 227 -3.04 10.68 1.07
N LYS A 228 -3.09 11.67 1.97
CA LYS A 228 -2.68 13.05 1.68
C LYS A 228 -1.23 13.13 1.17
N VAL A 229 -0.28 12.55 1.91
CA VAL A 229 1.15 12.58 1.52
C VAL A 229 1.37 11.83 0.21
N MET A 230 0.69 10.71 0.00
CA MET A 230 0.79 9.93 -1.24
C MET A 230 0.28 10.75 -2.43
N HIS A 231 -0.88 11.40 -2.30
CA HIS A 231 -1.46 12.26 -3.35
C HIS A 231 -0.56 13.45 -3.69
N GLU A 232 0.00 14.10 -2.66
CA GLU A 232 0.98 15.19 -2.84
C GLU A 232 2.21 14.69 -3.61
N THR A 233 2.74 13.52 -3.23
CA THR A 233 3.90 12.92 -3.89
C THR A 233 3.62 12.57 -5.36
N VAL A 234 2.44 12.00 -5.67
CA VAL A 234 2.06 11.70 -7.06
C VAL A 234 1.96 12.99 -7.88
N ARG A 235 1.36 14.04 -7.32
CA ARG A 235 1.23 15.34 -7.99
C ARG A 235 2.59 15.97 -8.30
N ASP A 236 3.52 15.89 -7.35
CA ASP A 236 4.86 16.46 -7.51
C ASP A 236 5.71 15.68 -8.53
N LEU A 237 5.58 14.36 -8.56
CA LEU A 237 6.39 13.48 -9.43
C LEU A 237 5.80 13.26 -10.83
N ALA A 238 4.47 13.36 -10.98
CA ALA A 238 3.78 13.23 -12.27
C ALA A 238 2.90 14.48 -12.55
N PRO A 239 3.48 15.69 -12.69
CA PRO A 239 2.73 16.94 -12.80
C PRO A 239 1.89 17.08 -14.07
N LYS A 240 2.09 16.20 -15.06
CA LYS A 240 1.29 16.13 -16.30
C LYS A 240 0.06 15.20 -16.17
N CYS A 241 -0.13 14.59 -15.00
CA CYS A 241 -1.23 13.67 -14.74
C CYS A 241 -2.16 14.28 -13.68
N ASP A 242 -3.40 14.55 -14.08
CA ASP A 242 -4.50 14.88 -13.17
C ASP A 242 -5.09 13.57 -12.61
N VAL A 243 -4.57 13.16 -11.46
CA VAL A 243 -4.89 11.88 -10.81
C VAL A 243 -5.91 12.09 -9.70
N SER A 244 -7.06 11.43 -9.83
CA SER A 244 -8.08 11.35 -8.78
C SER A 244 -8.01 10.00 -8.08
N PHE A 245 -8.25 9.96 -6.77
CA PHE A 245 -8.25 8.73 -5.98
C PHE A 245 -9.65 8.48 -5.44
N LEU A 246 -10.23 7.34 -5.80
CA LEU A 246 -11.57 6.94 -5.38
C LEU A 246 -11.46 5.74 -4.44
N GLU A 247 -11.93 5.89 -3.22
CA GLU A 247 -11.96 4.80 -2.24
C GLU A 247 -13.08 3.82 -2.56
N SER A 248 -12.76 2.53 -2.57
CA SER A 248 -13.77 1.47 -2.71
C SER A 248 -14.46 1.22 -1.38
N GLU A 249 -15.75 1.55 -1.25
CA GLU A 249 -16.51 1.34 0.01
C GLU A 249 -16.73 -0.15 0.31
N ASP A 250 -17.12 -0.94 -0.70
CA ASP A 250 -17.47 -2.36 -0.59
C ASP A 250 -16.33 -3.33 -0.95
N GLY A 251 -15.12 -2.80 -1.16
CA GLY A 251 -13.93 -3.56 -1.57
C GLY A 251 -14.03 -4.18 -2.98
N SER A 252 -13.27 -5.26 -3.19
CA SER A 252 -13.08 -5.88 -4.51
C SER A 252 -14.23 -6.79 -4.98
N GLY A 253 -15.22 -7.06 -4.13
CA GLY A 253 -16.29 -8.03 -4.43
C GLY A 253 -17.19 -7.62 -5.60
N LYS A 254 -17.59 -6.35 -5.67
CA LYS A 254 -18.39 -5.79 -6.79
C LYS A 254 -17.64 -5.93 -8.12
N GLY A 255 -16.35 -5.59 -8.14
CA GLY A 255 -15.50 -5.74 -9.31
C GLY A 255 -15.30 -7.20 -9.75
N ALA A 256 -15.10 -8.12 -8.81
CA ALA A 256 -15.00 -9.56 -9.11
C ALA A 256 -16.29 -10.08 -9.77
N ALA A 257 -17.45 -9.65 -9.29
CA ALA A 257 -18.74 -10.00 -9.90
C ALA A 257 -18.89 -9.43 -11.33
N LEU A 258 -18.46 -8.17 -11.56
CA LEU A 258 -18.46 -7.56 -12.89
C LEU A 258 -17.54 -8.30 -13.87
N ILE A 259 -16.34 -8.68 -13.44
CA ILE A 259 -15.40 -9.49 -14.23
C ILE A 259 -16.04 -10.84 -14.57
N THR A 260 -16.67 -11.49 -13.59
CA THR A 260 -17.36 -12.78 -13.78
C THR A 260 -18.46 -12.65 -14.83
N ALA A 261 -19.27 -11.59 -14.77
CA ALA A 261 -20.31 -11.32 -15.76
C ALA A 261 -19.74 -11.14 -17.18
N VAL A 262 -18.62 -10.43 -17.32
CA VAL A 262 -17.93 -10.26 -18.62
C VAL A 262 -17.39 -11.60 -19.13
N ALA A 263 -16.76 -12.40 -18.27
CA ALA A 263 -16.22 -13.72 -18.64
C ALA A 263 -17.32 -14.68 -19.11
N CYS A 264 -18.47 -14.72 -18.41
CA CYS A 264 -19.64 -15.48 -18.85
C CYS A 264 -20.12 -15.04 -20.24
N ARG A 265 -20.24 -13.73 -20.47
CA ARG A 265 -20.68 -13.16 -21.75
C ARG A 265 -19.71 -13.51 -22.90
N ILE A 266 -18.41 -13.46 -22.67
CA ILE A 266 -17.39 -13.81 -23.68
C ILE A 266 -17.49 -15.30 -24.03
N ARG A 267 -17.64 -16.17 -23.02
CA ARG A 267 -17.82 -17.61 -23.21
C ARG A 267 -19.06 -17.92 -24.06
N GLU A 268 -20.18 -17.24 -23.80
CA GLU A 268 -21.41 -17.39 -24.59
C GLU A 268 -21.26 -16.88 -26.04
N ALA A 269 -20.53 -15.78 -26.23
CA ALA A 269 -20.29 -15.21 -27.56
C ALA A 269 -19.37 -16.09 -28.42
N GLY A 270 -18.35 -16.74 -27.82
CA GLY A 270 -17.44 -17.65 -28.53
C GLY A 270 -18.04 -19.03 -28.83
N GLN A 271 -19.21 -19.35 -28.29
CA GLN A 271 -19.96 -20.58 -28.59
C GLN A 271 -20.96 -20.41 -29.74
N ARG A 272 -21.13 -19.20 -30.28
CA ARG A 272 -21.96 -18.89 -31.45
C ARG A 272 -21.11 -18.75 -32.70
#